data_AF-A0AA97FFA4-F1
#
_entry.id   AF-A0AA97FFA4-F1
#
_cell.length_a   1.000
_cell.length_b   1.000
_cell.length_c   1.000
_cell.angle_alpha   90.00
_cell.angle_beta   90.00
_cell.angle_gamma   90.00
#
_symmetry.space_group_name_H-M   'P 1'
#
loop_
_entity.id
_entity.type
_entity.pdbx_description
1 polymer ?
#
loop_
_entity_poly.entity_id
_entity_poly.type
_entity_poly.pdbx_seq_one_letter_code
_entity_poly.pdbx_strand_id
1 'polypeptide(L)'
;MKNNYKILLAATVIISLGLFLVSYYLTAIGLIISGTLAMVFVMNEHGKTVLNKPRLFPILGDDGRSVIITNTGETDALSVEITIVPSNLEYSFKSIDADSEIKIETKELVGKNKINIEYYDKSGEKFTVKENLTFAEDTEYDPFKPMIPMFK
;
A
#
# COMPACT_ATOMS: atom_id res chain seq x y z
N MET A 1 -11.70 -7.00 -18.29
CA MET A 1 -11.00 -6.83 -19.58
C MET A 1 -9.67 -7.58 -19.52
N LYS A 2 -9.62 -8.84 -19.94
CA LYS A 2 -8.43 -9.70 -19.82
C LYS A 2 -7.62 -9.59 -21.12
N ASN A 3 -6.35 -9.21 -21.03
CA ASN A 3 -5.29 -9.28 -22.06
C ASN A 3 -5.40 -8.50 -23.39
N ASN A 4 -6.51 -7.82 -23.70
CA ASN A 4 -6.65 -7.11 -24.99
C ASN A 4 -5.65 -5.95 -25.18
N TYR A 5 -5.15 -5.33 -24.11
CA TYR A 5 -4.21 -4.21 -24.20
C TYR A 5 -2.83 -4.62 -24.71
N LYS A 6 -2.37 -5.86 -24.41
CA LYS A 6 -1.09 -6.38 -24.92
C LYS A 6 -1.13 -6.55 -26.44
N ILE A 7 -2.27 -6.98 -26.97
CA ILE A 7 -2.52 -7.11 -28.41
C ILE A 7 -2.55 -5.72 -29.06
N LEU A 8 -3.19 -4.74 -28.41
CA LEU A 8 -3.24 -3.35 -28.89
C LEU A 8 -1.85 -2.70 -28.91
N LEU A 9 -1.02 -2.93 -27.88
CA LEU A 9 0.38 -2.50 -27.82
C LEU A 9 1.22 -3.15 -28.93
N ALA A 10 1.09 -4.46 -29.12
CA ALA A 10 1.81 -5.16 -30.19
C ALA A 10 1.41 -4.61 -31.58
N ALA A 11 0.12 -4.40 -31.83
CA ALA A 11 -0.38 -3.86 -33.08
C ALA A 11 0.14 -2.44 -33.35
N THR A 12 0.16 -1.56 -32.34
CA THR A 12 0.66 -0.18 -32.48
C THR A 12 2.16 -0.13 -32.77
N VAL A 13 2.97 -1.02 -32.19
CA VAL A 13 4.40 -1.14 -32.51
C VAL A 13 4.62 -1.65 -33.95
N ILE A 14 3.85 -2.66 -34.38
CA ILE A 14 3.95 -3.21 -35.75
C ILE A 14 3.56 -2.14 -36.79
N ILE A 15 2.50 -1.37 -36.54
CA ILE A 15 2.07 -0.26 -37.42
C ILE A 15 3.17 0.81 -37.49
N SER A 16 3.79 1.15 -36.35
CA SER A 16 4.88 2.14 -36.28
C SER A 16 6.12 1.69 -37.07
N LEU A 17 6.44 0.40 -37.03
CA LEU A 17 7.51 -0.19 -37.84
C LEU A 17 7.15 -0.24 -39.34
N GLY A 18 5.89 -0.51 -39.69
CA GLY A 18 5.41 -0.45 -41.07
C GLY A 18 5.51 0.95 -41.68
N LEU A 19 5.29 2.00 -40.87
CA LEU A 19 5.45 3.40 -41.28
C LEU A 19 6.90 3.77 -41.66
N PHE A 20 7.89 2.96 -41.28
CA PHE A 20 9.30 3.21 -41.60
C PHE A 20 9.57 3.17 -43.10
N LEU A 21 8.80 2.36 -43.83
CA LEU A 21 8.88 2.26 -45.29
C LEU A 21 8.39 3.54 -46.00
N VAL A 22 7.62 4.38 -45.30
CA VAL A 22 7.04 5.62 -45.85
C VAL A 22 7.83 6.84 -45.40
N SER A 23 8.12 6.97 -44.10
CA SER A 23 8.87 8.10 -43.57
C SER A 23 9.44 7.81 -42.18
N TYR A 24 10.72 8.14 -42.00
CA TYR A 24 11.38 8.08 -40.70
C TYR A 24 10.67 8.92 -39.63
N TYR A 25 10.14 10.09 -40.01
CA TYR A 25 9.44 10.99 -39.08
C TYR A 25 8.13 10.38 -38.57
N LEU A 26 7.37 9.67 -39.43
CA LEU A 26 6.14 9.01 -39.03
C LEU A 26 6.42 7.84 -38.07
N THR A 27 7.49 7.08 -38.29
CA THR A 27 7.93 6.04 -37.36
C THR A 27 8.30 6.59 -36.00
N ALA A 28 9.04 7.70 -35.95
CA ALA A 28 9.42 8.32 -34.67
C ALA A 28 8.18 8.73 -33.86
N ILE A 29 7.19 9.34 -34.51
CA ILE A 29 5.91 9.73 -33.87
C ILE A 29 5.16 8.48 -33.37
N GLY A 30 5.04 7.44 -34.20
CA GLY A 30 4.37 6.20 -33.82
C GLY A 30 5.03 5.52 -32.62
N LEU A 31 6.36 5.49 -32.58
CA LEU A 31 7.10 4.93 -31.45
C LEU A 31 6.87 5.71 -30.16
N ILE A 32 6.88 7.05 -30.21
CA ILE A 32 6.58 7.89 -29.04
C ILE A 32 5.20 7.55 -28.48
N ILE A 33 4.17 7.52 -29.34
CA ILE A 33 2.79 7.21 -28.93
C ILE A 33 2.71 5.81 -28.31
N SER A 34 3.35 4.82 -28.94
CA SER A 34 3.39 3.44 -28.43
C SER A 34 4.07 3.35 -27.05
N GLY A 35 5.17 4.10 -26.85
CA GLY A 35 5.90 4.15 -25.58
C GLY A 35 5.09 4.81 -24.48
N THR A 36 4.41 5.93 -24.77
CA THR A 36 3.51 6.59 -23.83
C THR A 36 2.37 5.65 -23.41
N LEU A 37 1.74 4.96 -24.37
CA LEU A 37 0.69 3.97 -24.07
C LEU A 37 1.23 2.83 -23.20
N ALA A 38 2.40 2.29 -23.53
CA ALA A 38 3.04 1.24 -22.74
C ALA A 38 3.24 1.67 -21.28
N MET A 39 3.77 2.87 -21.08
CA MET A 39 3.98 3.43 -19.73
C MET A 39 2.67 3.57 -18.96
N VAL A 40 1.61 4.08 -19.60
CA VAL A 40 0.28 4.21 -18.97
C VAL A 40 -0.27 2.85 -18.55
N PHE A 41 -0.14 1.82 -19.40
CA PHE A 41 -0.64 0.49 -19.06
C PHE A 41 0.13 -0.16 -17.93
N VAL A 42 1.46 -0.08 -17.97
CA VAL A 42 2.34 -0.57 -16.89
C VAL A 42 2.00 0.13 -15.58
N MET A 43 1.82 1.45 -15.60
CA MET A 43 1.48 2.21 -14.40
C MET A 43 0.07 1.91 -13.88
N ASN A 44 -0.90 1.60 -14.75
CA ASN A 44 -2.24 1.19 -14.33
C ASN A 44 -2.23 -0.21 -13.68
N GLU A 45 -1.43 -1.13 -14.22
CA GLU A 45 -1.27 -2.49 -13.68
C GLU A 45 -0.58 -2.47 -12.31
N HIS A 46 0.48 -1.68 -12.17
CA HIS A 46 1.16 -1.47 -10.88
C HIS A 46 0.34 -0.60 -9.90
N GLY A 47 -0.35 0.43 -10.39
CA GLY A 47 -1.19 1.30 -9.56
C GLY A 47 -2.28 0.50 -8.85
N LYS A 48 -2.95 -0.42 -9.56
CA LYS A 48 -3.96 -1.32 -8.97
C LYS A 48 -3.42 -2.23 -7.88
N THR A 49 -2.14 -2.58 -7.90
CA THR A 49 -1.50 -3.41 -6.88
C THR A 49 -1.03 -2.60 -5.68
N VAL A 50 -0.79 -1.30 -5.83
CA VAL A 50 -0.34 -0.41 -4.73
C VAL A 50 -1.53 0.23 -3.99
N LEU A 51 -2.62 0.52 -4.70
CA LEU A 51 -3.85 1.11 -4.14
C LEU A 51 -4.69 0.09 -3.36
N ASN A 52 -4.77 -1.17 -3.81
CA ASN A 52 -5.61 -2.20 -3.18
C ASN A 52 -5.01 -2.87 -1.93
N LYS A 53 -4.09 -2.22 -1.21
CA LYS A 53 -3.45 -2.82 -0.03
C LYS A 53 -3.98 -2.20 1.27
N PRO A 54 -4.41 -3.02 2.25
CA PRO A 54 -4.74 -2.51 3.57
C PRO A 54 -3.48 -1.94 4.21
N ARG A 55 -3.60 -0.79 4.89
CA ARG A 55 -2.48 -0.12 5.56
C ARG A 55 -2.88 0.23 6.97
N LEU A 56 -2.49 -0.62 7.91
CA LEU A 56 -2.78 -0.41 9.33
C LEU A 56 -1.71 0.48 9.94
N PHE A 57 -2.13 1.62 10.48
CA PHE A 57 -1.29 2.57 11.17
C PHE A 57 -1.66 2.59 12.66
N PRO A 58 -0.80 2.06 13.54
CA PRO A 58 -1.05 2.05 14.97
C PRO A 58 -0.51 3.31 15.66
N ILE A 59 -1.38 3.99 16.41
CA ILE A 59 -1.03 5.13 17.25
C ILE A 59 -1.44 4.88 18.69
N LEU A 60 -0.71 5.48 19.62
CA LEU A 60 -1.10 5.51 21.02
C LEU A 60 -2.09 6.67 21.22
N GLY A 61 -3.25 6.38 21.80
CA GLY A 61 -4.25 7.39 22.11
C GLY A 61 -3.79 8.33 23.23
N ASP A 62 -4.41 9.50 23.29
CA ASP A 62 -4.02 10.61 24.19
C ASP A 62 -4.09 10.24 25.68
N ASP A 63 -4.88 9.22 26.01
CA ASP A 63 -4.98 8.67 27.37
C ASP A 63 -3.76 7.83 27.79
N GLY A 64 -2.83 7.55 26.87
CA GLY A 64 -1.65 6.70 27.07
C GLY A 64 -1.98 5.25 27.43
N ARG A 65 -3.25 4.86 27.29
CA ARG A 65 -3.81 3.57 27.70
C ARG A 65 -4.66 2.92 26.62
N SER A 66 -4.88 3.62 25.51
CA SER A 66 -5.56 3.09 24.34
C SER A 66 -4.61 3.02 23.16
N VAL A 67 -4.78 1.99 22.35
CA VAL A 67 -4.13 1.89 21.03
C VAL A 67 -5.22 2.08 19.99
N ILE A 68 -5.02 3.04 19.10
CA ILE A 68 -5.90 3.30 17.96
C ILE A 68 -5.21 2.72 16.74
N ILE A 69 -5.91 1.88 15.99
CA ILE A 69 -5.41 1.30 14.75
C ILE A 69 -6.30 1.79 13.63
N THR A 70 -5.73 2.57 12.72
CA THR A 70 -6.44 3.14 11.59
C THR A 70 -6.04 2.41 10.31
N ASN A 71 -7.01 1.92 9.55
CA ASN A 71 -6.76 1.44 8.21
C ASN A 71 -6.80 2.61 7.23
N THR A 72 -5.62 3.04 6.77
CA THR A 72 -5.43 4.11 5.77
C THR A 72 -5.37 3.56 4.34
N GLY A 73 -5.64 2.27 4.15
CA GLY A 73 -5.70 1.64 2.84
C GLY A 73 -7.12 1.67 2.26
N GLU A 74 -7.22 1.54 0.94
CA GLU A 74 -8.52 1.49 0.22
C GLU A 74 -9.21 0.13 0.32
N THR A 75 -8.63 -0.83 1.05
CA THR A 75 -9.16 -2.18 1.21
C THR A 75 -9.14 -2.66 2.66
N ASP A 76 -10.12 -3.50 3.00
CA ASP A 76 -10.27 -4.08 4.33
C ASP A 76 -9.09 -4.99 4.69
N ALA A 77 -8.59 -4.87 5.92
CA ALA A 77 -7.61 -5.77 6.51
C ALA A 77 -8.34 -6.94 7.18
N LEU A 78 -8.05 -8.18 6.77
CA LEU A 78 -8.73 -9.39 7.24
C LEU A 78 -7.87 -10.15 8.26
N SER A 79 -8.53 -10.82 9.21
CA SER A 79 -7.88 -11.67 10.22
C SER A 79 -6.70 -10.95 10.92
N VAL A 80 -6.99 -9.77 11.46
CA VAL A 80 -6.00 -8.89 12.08
C VAL A 80 -5.65 -9.41 13.47
N GLU A 81 -4.39 -9.77 13.67
CA GLU A 81 -3.84 -10.23 14.93
C GLU A 81 -2.80 -9.22 15.41
N ILE A 82 -2.98 -8.71 16.62
CA ILE A 82 -2.20 -7.62 17.19
C ILE A 82 -1.55 -8.13 18.47
N THR A 83 -0.23 -7.95 18.56
CA THR A 83 0.55 -8.27 19.75
C THR A 83 1.32 -7.04 20.22
N ILE A 84 1.13 -6.65 21.47
CA ILE A 84 1.83 -5.52 22.10
C ILE A 84 2.91 -6.06 23.04
N VAL A 85 4.16 -5.64 22.83
CA VAL A 85 5.35 -6.06 23.57
C VAL A 85 5.94 -4.85 24.31
N PRO A 86 6.33 -4.93 25.60
CA PRO A 86 6.50 -6.14 26.42
C PRO A 86 5.27 -6.59 27.20
N SER A 87 4.15 -5.86 27.19
CA SER A 87 2.95 -6.22 27.98
C SER A 87 2.31 -7.56 27.59
N ASN A 88 2.74 -8.17 26.48
CA ASN A 88 2.27 -9.45 25.94
C ASN A 88 0.74 -9.51 25.81
N LEU A 89 0.17 -8.40 25.33
CA LEU A 89 -1.28 -8.27 25.12
C LEU A 89 -1.59 -8.63 23.68
N GLU A 90 -2.55 -9.53 23.52
CA GLU A 90 -2.97 -10.08 22.24
C GLU A 90 -4.42 -9.72 21.96
N TYR A 91 -4.67 -9.19 20.76
CA TYR A 91 -6.01 -8.83 20.29
C TYR A 91 -6.21 -9.39 18.89
N SER A 92 -7.39 -9.94 18.63
CA SER A 92 -7.73 -10.48 17.31
C SER A 92 -9.04 -9.88 16.82
N PHE A 93 -9.04 -9.40 15.59
CA PHE A 93 -10.19 -8.82 14.91
C PHE A 93 -10.44 -9.54 13.60
N LYS A 94 -11.72 -9.74 13.29
CA LYS A 94 -12.13 -10.42 12.04
C LYS A 94 -11.78 -9.59 10.81
N SER A 95 -12.02 -8.28 10.88
CA SER A 95 -11.77 -7.32 9.80
C SER A 95 -11.62 -5.91 10.37
N ILE A 96 -10.82 -5.08 9.70
CA ILE A 96 -10.82 -3.63 9.85
C ILE A 96 -11.12 -3.06 8.47
N ASP A 97 -12.27 -2.37 8.35
CA ASP A 97 -12.74 -1.85 7.06
C ASP A 97 -11.81 -0.75 6.54
N ALA A 98 -11.82 -0.51 5.22
CA ALA A 98 -11.10 0.61 4.62
C ALA A 98 -11.52 1.95 5.26
N ASP A 99 -10.56 2.85 5.48
CA ASP A 99 -10.76 4.17 6.10
C ASP A 99 -11.46 4.13 7.47
N SER A 100 -11.35 3.01 8.20
CA SER A 100 -11.92 2.85 9.54
C SER A 100 -10.85 2.78 10.62
N GLU A 101 -11.23 3.12 11.84
CA GLU A 101 -10.39 3.03 13.03
C GLU A 101 -11.00 2.13 14.08
N ILE A 102 -10.15 1.41 14.81
CA ILE A 102 -10.52 0.64 15.99
C ILE A 102 -9.73 1.15 17.17
N LYS A 103 -10.45 1.48 18.24
CA LYS A 103 -9.86 1.82 19.54
C LYS A 103 -9.83 0.59 20.44
N ILE A 104 -8.64 0.26 20.92
CA ILE A 104 -8.40 -0.85 21.85
C ILE A 104 -8.02 -0.25 23.21
N GLU A 105 -8.90 -0.42 24.20
CA GLU A 105 -8.56 -0.08 25.58
C GLU A 105 -7.60 -1.13 26.15
N THR A 106 -6.44 -0.66 26.59
CA THR A 106 -5.33 -1.50 27.02
C THR A 106 -5.09 -1.26 28.51
N LYS A 107 -5.05 -2.33 29.31
CA LYS A 107 -4.73 -2.21 30.74
C LYS A 107 -3.22 -2.06 30.90
N GLU A 108 -2.79 -0.88 31.34
CA GLU A 108 -1.40 -0.51 31.66
C GLU A 108 -0.37 -0.82 30.54
N LEU A 109 -0.13 0.17 29.70
CA LEU A 109 1.02 0.17 28.79
C LEU A 109 2.25 0.67 29.57
N VAL A 110 3.27 -0.19 29.71
CA VAL A 110 4.47 0.12 30.50
C VAL A 110 5.61 0.52 29.57
N GLY A 111 6.01 1.80 29.61
CA GLY A 111 7.20 2.30 28.90
C GLY A 111 7.09 2.28 27.37
N LYS A 112 8.21 2.01 26.69
CA LYS A 112 8.27 1.95 25.22
C LYS A 112 7.68 0.63 24.73
N ASN A 113 6.44 0.69 24.23
CA ASN A 113 5.74 -0.48 23.70
C ASN A 113 5.94 -0.61 22.18
N LYS A 114 6.14 -1.84 21.71
CA LYS A 114 6.16 -2.21 20.31
C LYS A 114 4.88 -2.93 19.97
N ILE A 115 4.35 -2.66 18.78
CA ILE A 115 3.18 -3.35 18.24
C ILE A 115 3.59 -4.17 17.02
N ASN A 116 3.21 -5.44 17.05
CA ASN A 116 3.27 -6.33 15.90
C ASN A 116 1.84 -6.55 15.42
N ILE A 117 1.56 -6.25 14.17
CA ILE A 117 0.24 -6.46 13.56
C ILE A 117 0.42 -7.41 12.40
N GLU A 118 -0.22 -8.55 12.44
CA GLU A 118 -0.32 -9.50 11.34
C GLU A 118 -1.73 -9.44 10.75
N TYR A 119 -1.84 -9.29 9.44
CA TYR A 119 -3.13 -9.22 8.77
C TYR A 119 -3.04 -9.76 7.34
N TYR A 120 -4.19 -10.02 6.75
CA TYR A 120 -4.32 -10.51 5.38
C TYR A 120 -5.08 -9.48 4.53
N ASP A 121 -4.77 -9.41 3.25
CA ASP A 121 -5.60 -8.68 2.30
C ASP A 121 -6.73 -9.56 1.73
N LYS A 122 -7.58 -8.97 0.89
CA LYS A 122 -8.65 -9.70 0.16
C LYS A 122 -8.11 -10.76 -0.81
N SER A 123 -6.83 -10.70 -1.16
CA SER A 123 -6.14 -11.65 -2.03
C SER A 123 -5.57 -12.85 -1.26
N GLY A 124 -5.54 -12.80 0.08
CA GLY A 124 -4.95 -13.80 0.95
C GLY A 124 -3.44 -13.63 1.17
N GLU A 125 -2.84 -12.51 0.76
CA GLU A 125 -1.45 -12.16 1.03
C GLU A 125 -1.31 -11.72 2.50
N LYS A 126 -0.35 -12.30 3.22
CA LYS A 126 -0.07 -11.97 4.62
C LYS A 126 0.87 -10.76 4.71
N PHE A 127 0.50 -9.79 5.53
CA PHE A 127 1.28 -8.60 5.85
C PHE A 127 1.63 -8.59 7.34
N THR A 128 2.78 -7.98 7.65
CA THR A 128 3.25 -7.79 9.02
C THR A 128 3.78 -6.39 9.21
N VAL A 129 3.22 -5.65 10.16
CA VAL A 129 3.67 -4.32 10.57
C VAL A 129 4.30 -4.43 11.94
N LYS A 130 5.51 -3.88 12.10
CA LYS A 130 6.24 -3.86 13.37
C LYS A 130 6.70 -2.44 13.65
N GLU A 131 6.01 -1.76 14.55
CA GLU A 131 6.28 -0.35 14.85
C GLU A 131 6.36 -0.11 16.36
N ASN A 132 7.02 0.99 16.75
CA ASN A 132 6.97 1.46 18.13
C ASN A 132 5.71 2.30 18.28
N LEU A 133 4.94 2.09 19.34
CA LEU A 133 3.78 2.92 19.65
C LEU A 133 4.27 4.32 20.05
N THR A 134 3.87 5.31 19.28
CA THR A 134 4.09 6.74 19.53
C THR A 134 2.76 7.43 19.77
N PHE A 135 2.75 8.49 20.58
CA PHE A 135 1.56 9.32 20.79
C PHE A 135 1.13 9.97 19.48
N ALA A 136 -0.18 10.17 19.31
CA ALA A 136 -0.73 10.89 18.16
C ALA A 136 -0.14 12.33 18.03
N GLU A 137 0.17 12.97 19.16
CA GLU A 137 0.80 14.29 19.21
C GLU A 137 2.30 14.27 18.81
N ASP A 138 3.00 13.15 19.03
CA ASP A 138 4.40 12.95 18.61
C ASP A 138 4.51 12.40 17.17
N THR A 139 3.40 11.93 16.59
CA THR A 139 3.30 11.65 15.16
C THR A 139 3.06 12.94 14.40
N GLU A 140 4.04 13.84 14.43
CA GLU A 140 4.17 14.83 13.38
C GLU A 140 4.38 14.03 12.08
N TYR A 141 3.31 13.85 11.30
CA TYR A 141 3.38 13.24 9.98
C TYR A 141 4.32 14.12 9.16
N ASP A 142 5.58 13.71 9.10
CA ASP A 142 6.60 14.35 8.30
C ASP A 142 6.47 13.80 6.87
N PRO A 143 5.84 14.55 5.93
CA PRO A 143 5.69 14.11 4.55
C PRO A 143 7.03 13.93 3.82
N PHE A 144 8.14 14.39 4.42
CA PHE A 144 9.49 14.21 3.88
C PHE A 144 10.20 12.98 4.43
N LYS A 145 9.64 12.28 5.42
CA LYS A 145 10.24 11.05 5.94
C LYS A 145 9.92 9.91 4.96
N PRO A 146 10.95 9.33 4.30
CA PRO A 146 10.71 8.27 3.31
C PRO A 146 10.10 7.05 4.00
N MET A 147 8.95 6.60 3.51
CA MET A 147 8.20 5.43 4.02
C MET A 147 8.96 4.11 3.87
N ILE A 148 10.09 4.12 3.19
CA ILE A 148 10.96 2.97 2.97
C ILE A 148 12.39 3.41 3.32
N PRO A 149 13.10 2.69 4.21
CA PRO A 149 14.49 3.01 4.50
C PRO A 149 15.32 2.82 3.23
N MET A 150 15.81 3.92 2.65
CA MET A 150 16.59 3.88 1.41
C MET A 150 18.04 3.40 1.60
N PHE A 151 18.50 3.25 2.85
CA PHE A 151 19.86 2.83 3.15
C PHE A 151 19.88 1.86 4.34
N LYS A 152 20.65 0.78 4.18
CA LYS A 152 21.02 -0.18 5.23
C LYS A 152 22.28 0.28 5.94
#